data_AF-A0A0R1LQ02-F1
#
_entry.id   AF-A0A0R1LQ02-F1
#
_cell.length_a   1.000
_cell.length_b   1.000
_cell.length_c   1.000
_cell.angle_alpha   90.00
_cell.angle_beta   90.00
_cell.angle_gamma   90.00
#
_symmetry.space_group_name_H-M   'P 1'
#
loop_
_entity.id
_entity.type
_entity.pdbx_description
1 polymer ?
#
loop_
_entity_poly.entity_id
_entity_poly.type
_entity_poly.pdbx_seq_one_letter_code
_entity_poly.pdbx_strand_id
1 'polypeptide(L)'
;MISNEHFFTQVQTDVSQQLTALDRLAAKHQRATLLQLICLIVLLITAVLSNITRMLTASNQTSETLKQIAASPLDLILIGVMVVAFTVSWVWWAKDMKYQNLQQEFTSLYQEHTELIKTSAPLTEISAHFRHQMRLATHFNNLSNVIALAVIAGFVLYQLHH
;
A
#
# COMPACT_ATOMS: atom_id res chain seq x y z
N MET A 1 -36.72 34.40 1.62
CA MET A 1 -36.41 33.30 0.67
C MET A 1 -34.95 33.31 0.23
N ILE A 2 -34.35 34.44 -0.12
CA ILE A 2 -32.95 34.54 -0.62
C ILE A 2 -31.88 34.06 0.41
N SER A 3 -32.11 34.27 1.71
CA SER A 3 -31.18 33.81 2.77
C SER A 3 -31.07 32.29 2.88
N ASN A 4 -32.13 31.55 2.57
CA ASN A 4 -32.11 30.07 2.62
C ASN A 4 -31.38 29.47 1.42
N GLU A 5 -31.49 30.10 0.25
CA GLU A 5 -30.77 29.67 -0.95
C GLU A 5 -29.26 29.88 -0.78
N HIS A 6 -28.85 31.04 -0.25
CA HIS A 6 -27.44 31.27 0.07
C HIS A 6 -26.90 30.30 1.12
N PHE A 7 -27.66 30.04 2.19
CA PHE A 7 -27.28 29.05 3.20
C PHE A 7 -27.14 27.64 2.61
N PHE A 8 -28.08 27.21 1.77
CA PHE A 8 -28.04 25.91 1.12
C PHE A 8 -26.86 25.77 0.15
N THR A 9 -26.58 26.81 -0.65
CA THR A 9 -25.41 26.83 -1.53
C THR A 9 -24.09 26.82 -0.75
N GLN A 10 -24.04 27.49 0.41
CA GLN A 10 -22.85 27.50 1.25
C GLN A 10 -22.59 26.13 1.89
N VAL A 11 -23.62 25.48 2.43
CA VAL A 11 -23.53 24.10 2.95
C VAL A 11 -23.10 23.13 1.86
N GLN A 12 -23.65 23.24 0.64
CA GLN A 12 -23.26 22.40 -0.49
C GLN A 12 -21.78 22.61 -0.88
N THR A 13 -21.28 23.84 -0.78
CA THR A 13 -19.88 24.18 -1.08
C THR A 13 -18.94 23.64 -0.02
N ASP A 14 -19.29 23.75 1.26
CA ASP A 14 -18.50 23.20 2.38
C ASP A 14 -18.42 21.68 2.31
N VAL A 15 -19.55 20.99 2.07
CA VAL A 15 -19.58 19.53 1.91
C VAL A 15 -18.74 19.09 0.72
N SER A 16 -18.77 19.82 -0.39
CA SER A 16 -17.93 19.56 -1.56
C SER A 16 -16.44 19.70 -1.26
N GLN A 17 -16.05 20.75 -0.52
CA GLN A 17 -14.65 20.94 -0.11
C GLN A 17 -14.16 19.84 0.84
N GLN A 18 -15.01 19.41 1.78
CA GLN A 18 -14.66 18.31 2.69
C GLN A 18 -14.57 16.97 1.95
N LEU A 19 -15.52 16.66 1.05
CA LEU A 19 -15.46 15.44 0.22
C LEU A 19 -14.20 15.41 -0.67
N THR A 20 -13.84 16.54 -1.29
CA THR A 20 -12.65 16.61 -2.14
C THR A 20 -11.35 16.52 -1.34
N ALA A 21 -11.32 17.06 -0.11
CA ALA A 21 -10.19 16.87 0.79
C ALA A 21 -10.01 15.39 1.18
N LEU A 22 -11.11 14.71 1.53
CA LEU A 22 -11.13 13.28 1.83
C LEU A 22 -10.70 12.44 0.61
N ASP A 23 -11.17 12.77 -0.59
CA ASP A 23 -10.76 12.10 -1.84
C ASP A 23 -9.26 12.24 -2.12
N ARG A 24 -8.68 13.43 -1.89
CA ARG A 24 -7.22 13.61 -2.01
C ARG A 24 -6.44 12.77 -1.00
N LEU A 25 -6.96 12.60 0.21
CA LEU A 25 -6.33 11.76 1.22
C LEU A 25 -6.48 10.27 0.89
N ALA A 26 -7.64 9.82 0.40
CA ALA A 26 -7.86 8.46 -0.09
C ALA A 26 -6.90 8.12 -1.26
N ALA A 27 -6.67 9.06 -2.18
CA ALA A 27 -5.74 8.87 -3.28
C ALA A 27 -4.29 8.71 -2.78
N LYS A 28 -3.89 9.46 -1.75
CA LYS A 28 -2.59 9.30 -1.10
C LYS A 28 -2.46 7.97 -0.38
N HIS A 29 -3.51 7.52 0.32
CA HIS A 29 -3.58 6.22 0.97
C HIS A 29 -3.45 5.06 -0.05
N GLN A 30 -4.18 5.12 -1.16
CA GLN A 30 -4.06 4.14 -2.25
C GLN A 30 -2.64 4.09 -2.83
N ARG A 31 -2.00 5.24 -3.05
CA ARG A 31 -0.62 5.29 -3.55
C ARG A 31 0.39 4.73 -2.55
N ALA A 32 0.22 5.02 -1.26
CA ALA A 32 1.08 4.50 -0.20
C ALA A 32 1.01 2.98 -0.11
N THR A 33 -0.21 2.42 -0.09
CA THR A 33 -0.44 0.97 -0.05
C THR A 33 0.05 0.26 -1.32
N LEU A 34 -0.09 0.88 -2.49
CA LEU A 34 0.48 0.35 -3.74
C LEU A 34 2.02 0.33 -3.72
N LEU A 35 2.66 1.40 -3.25
CA LEU A 35 4.12 1.47 -3.14
C LEU A 35 4.66 0.45 -2.15
N GLN A 36 3.97 0.27 -1.01
CA GLN A 36 4.28 -0.78 -0.05
C GLN A 36 4.20 -2.17 -0.69
N LEU A 37 3.12 -2.45 -1.43
CA LEU A 37 2.93 -3.72 -2.12
C LEU A 37 4.06 -3.98 -3.13
N ILE A 38 4.43 -2.98 -3.93
CA ILE A 38 5.56 -3.09 -4.88
C ILE A 38 6.86 -3.41 -4.15
N CYS A 39 7.16 -2.74 -3.03
CA CYS A 39 8.36 -3.01 -2.24
C CYS A 39 8.38 -4.45 -1.72
N LEU A 40 7.23 -4.96 -1.26
CA LEU A 40 7.12 -6.34 -0.79
C LEU A 40 7.27 -7.37 -1.93
N ILE A 41 6.74 -7.08 -3.12
CA ILE A 41 6.95 -7.93 -4.31
C ILE A 41 8.43 -7.97 -4.69
N VAL A 42 9.12 -6.83 -4.69
CA VAL A 42 10.57 -6.75 -4.95
C VAL A 42 11.34 -7.57 -3.91
N LEU A 43 10.96 -7.49 -2.64
CA LEU A 43 11.56 -8.29 -1.57
C LEU A 43 11.35 -9.80 -1.80
N LEU A 44 10.15 -10.22 -2.19
CA LEU A 44 9.86 -11.61 -2.54
C LEU A 44 10.71 -12.10 -3.72
N ILE A 45 10.78 -11.33 -4.80
CA ILE A 45 11.54 -11.67 -6.00
C ILE A 45 13.03 -11.79 -5.65
N THR A 46 13.59 -10.83 -4.92
CA THR A 46 15.00 -10.87 -4.51
C THR A 46 15.32 -12.04 -3.57
N ALA A 47 14.41 -12.40 -2.66
CA ALA A 47 14.55 -13.59 -1.82
C ALA A 47 14.55 -14.88 -2.64
N VAL A 48 13.65 -15.00 -3.62
CA VAL A 48 13.59 -16.16 -4.53
C VAL A 48 14.86 -16.24 -5.38
N LEU A 49 15.33 -15.13 -5.96
CA LEU A 49 16.58 -15.11 -6.72
C LEU A 49 17.77 -15.53 -5.85
N SER A 50 17.85 -15.04 -4.62
CA SER A 50 18.93 -15.40 -3.68
C SER A 50 18.94 -16.89 -3.33
N ASN A 51 17.77 -17.51 -3.23
CA ASN A 51 17.68 -18.95 -3.01
C ASN A 51 18.09 -19.76 -4.25
N ILE A 52 17.72 -19.28 -5.45
CA ILE A 52 18.12 -19.90 -6.71
C ILE A 52 19.64 -19.81 -6.88
N THR A 53 20.26 -18.65 -6.65
CA THR A 53 21.73 -18.49 -6.75
C THR A 53 22.45 -19.38 -5.74
N ARG A 54 21.96 -19.48 -4.50
CA ARG A 54 22.48 -20.42 -3.49
C ARG A 54 22.37 -21.88 -3.93
N MET A 55 21.25 -22.28 -4.52
CA MET A 55 21.06 -23.66 -5.01
C MET A 55 21.97 -23.99 -6.19
N LEU A 56 22.13 -23.06 -7.15
CA LEU A 56 23.05 -23.23 -8.27
C LEU A 56 24.52 -23.26 -7.82
N THR A 57 24.87 -22.50 -6.78
CA THR A 57 26.23 -22.50 -6.22
C THR A 57 26.50 -23.70 -5.31
N ALA A 58 25.48 -24.34 -4.73
CA ALA A 58 25.63 -25.61 -4.03
C ALA A 58 25.82 -26.80 -5.00
N SER A 59 25.29 -26.71 -6.22
CA SER A 59 25.57 -27.65 -7.30
C SER A 59 27.03 -27.51 -7.77
N ASN A 60 27.76 -28.62 -7.91
CA ASN A 60 29.18 -28.69 -8.28
C ASN A 60 29.52 -28.28 -9.74
N GLN A 61 28.64 -27.52 -10.42
CA GLN A 61 28.74 -27.28 -11.87
C GLN A 61 29.33 -25.93 -12.30
N THR A 62 29.84 -25.11 -11.39
CA THR A 62 30.51 -23.83 -11.73
C THR A 62 31.91 -23.79 -11.12
N SER A 63 32.92 -23.44 -11.94
CA SER A 63 34.33 -23.40 -11.51
C SER A 63 34.48 -22.49 -10.29
N GLU A 64 35.28 -22.92 -9.30
CA GLU A 64 35.42 -22.23 -8.01
C GLU A 64 35.83 -20.75 -8.17
N THR A 65 36.56 -20.44 -9.24
CA THR A 65 36.99 -19.09 -9.61
C THR A 65 35.85 -18.18 -10.08
N LEU A 66 34.86 -18.68 -10.83
CA LEU A 66 33.68 -17.91 -11.23
C LEU A 66 32.66 -17.77 -10.09
N LYS A 67 32.55 -18.80 -9.23
CA LYS A 67 31.73 -18.75 -8.00
C LYS A 67 32.16 -17.62 -7.08
N GLN A 68 33.46 -17.47 -6.80
CA GLN A 68 33.95 -16.46 -5.85
C GLN A 68 33.85 -15.02 -6.36
N ILE A 69 34.06 -14.79 -7.66
CA ILE A 69 34.07 -13.45 -8.25
C ILE A 69 32.64 -12.93 -8.48
N ALA A 70 31.69 -13.81 -8.84
CA ALA A 70 30.31 -13.42 -9.12
C ALA A 70 29.39 -13.45 -7.89
N ALA A 71 29.56 -14.42 -6.98
CA ALA A 71 28.63 -14.58 -5.85
C ALA A 71 28.81 -13.51 -4.76
N SER A 72 30.03 -13.07 -4.46
CA SER A 72 30.26 -12.14 -3.35
C SER A 72 29.71 -10.71 -3.58
N PRO A 73 29.86 -10.07 -4.75
CA PRO A 73 29.27 -8.76 -4.98
C PRO A 73 27.76 -8.83 -5.25
N LEU A 74 27.28 -9.89 -5.92
CA LEU A 74 25.86 -10.06 -6.24
C LEU A 74 25.03 -10.30 -4.97
N ASP A 75 25.52 -11.13 -4.05
CA ASP A 75 24.82 -11.39 -2.78
C ASP A 75 24.75 -10.12 -1.92
N LEU A 76 25.82 -9.31 -1.88
CA LEU A 76 25.79 -8.01 -1.19
C LEU A 76 24.76 -7.04 -1.80
N ILE A 77 24.64 -7.01 -3.13
CA ILE A 77 23.63 -6.21 -3.82
C ILE A 77 22.23 -6.73 -3.48
N LEU A 78 21.99 -8.04 -3.53
CA LEU A 78 20.69 -8.64 -3.23
C LEU A 78 20.27 -8.37 -1.78
N ILE A 79 21.19 -8.55 -0.82
CA ILE A 79 20.95 -8.21 0.59
C ILE A 79 20.68 -6.72 0.74
N GLY A 80 21.45 -5.86 0.08
CA GLY A 80 21.23 -4.42 0.07
C GLY A 80 19.84 -4.03 -0.43
N VAL A 81 19.40 -4.62 -1.55
CA VAL A 81 18.05 -4.41 -2.10
C VAL A 81 16.97 -4.90 -1.14
N MET A 82 17.17 -6.06 -0.49
CA MET A 82 16.21 -6.58 0.51
C MET A 82 16.08 -5.63 1.71
N VAL A 83 17.19 -5.12 2.24
CA VAL A 83 17.18 -4.18 3.39
C VAL A 83 16.52 -2.85 3.00
N VAL A 84 16.85 -2.31 1.83
CA VAL A 84 16.24 -1.05 1.35
C VAL A 84 14.74 -1.26 1.08
N ALA A 85 14.35 -2.35 0.42
CA ALA A 85 12.93 -2.64 0.15
C ALA A 85 12.14 -2.83 1.46
N PHE A 86 12.73 -3.50 2.46
CA PHE A 86 12.10 -3.69 3.77
C PHE A 86 11.94 -2.36 4.52
N THR A 87 13.00 -1.55 4.62
CA THR A 87 12.95 -0.25 5.32
C THR A 87 11.98 0.71 4.65
N VAL A 88 11.97 0.79 3.32
CA VAL A 88 11.02 1.62 2.56
C VAL A 88 9.59 1.13 2.77
N SER A 89 9.35 -0.18 2.68
CA SER A 89 8.02 -0.79 2.94
C SER A 89 7.50 -0.43 4.33
N TRP A 90 8.34 -0.53 5.36
CA TRP A 90 7.98 -0.21 6.73
C TRP A 90 7.64 1.28 6.93
N VAL A 91 8.38 2.18 6.29
CA VAL A 91 8.09 3.63 6.33
C VAL A 91 6.73 3.94 5.68
N TRP A 92 6.40 3.28 4.57
CA TRP A 92 5.10 3.44 3.93
C TRP A 92 3.97 2.89 4.80
N TRP A 93 4.15 1.72 5.41
CA TRP A 93 3.19 1.14 6.35
C TRP A 93 2.96 2.04 7.58
N ALA A 94 4.02 2.60 8.17
CA ALA A 94 3.90 3.51 9.30
C ALA A 94 3.18 4.83 8.93
N LYS A 95 3.37 5.32 7.70
CA LYS A 95 2.59 6.45 7.18
C LYS A 95 1.12 6.08 6.95
N ASP A 96 0.86 4.82 6.60
CA ASP A 96 -0.49 4.32 6.33
C ASP A 96 -1.41 4.36 7.54
N MET A 97 -0.85 4.16 8.74
CA MET A 97 -1.55 4.26 10.03
C MET A 97 -2.33 5.58 10.19
N LYS A 98 -1.86 6.67 9.57
CA LYS A 98 -2.53 7.98 9.63
C LYS A 98 -3.86 8.01 8.90
N TYR A 99 -4.13 7.04 8.01
CA TYR A 99 -5.34 6.99 7.19
C TYR A 99 -6.39 6.01 7.72
N GLN A 100 -6.18 5.41 8.90
CA GLN A 100 -7.15 4.44 9.47
C GLN A 100 -8.53 5.06 9.72
N ASN A 101 -8.58 6.34 10.10
CA ASN A 101 -9.83 7.02 10.43
C ASN A 101 -10.57 7.59 9.21
N LEU A 102 -9.97 7.57 8.01
CA LEU A 102 -10.54 8.20 6.82
C LEU A 102 -11.90 7.63 6.43
N GLN A 103 -12.06 6.30 6.57
CA GLN A 103 -13.33 5.63 6.29
C GLN A 103 -14.42 6.08 7.26
N GLN A 104 -14.06 6.28 8.53
CA GLN A 104 -14.99 6.71 9.56
C GLN A 104 -15.43 8.16 9.34
N GLU A 105 -14.49 9.05 9.03
CA GLU A 105 -14.73 10.47 8.75
C GLU A 105 -15.60 10.66 7.49
N PHE A 106 -15.36 9.87 6.43
CA PHE A 106 -16.24 9.85 5.28
C PHE A 106 -17.63 9.29 5.61
N THR A 107 -17.71 8.25 6.45
CA THR A 107 -19.01 7.63 6.80
C THR A 107 -19.87 8.60 7.63
N SER A 108 -19.28 9.35 8.57
CA SER A 108 -20.00 10.38 9.32
C SER A 108 -20.49 11.50 8.41
N LEU A 109 -19.63 12.02 7.53
CA LEU A 109 -19.99 13.09 6.59
C LEU A 109 -21.07 12.64 5.60
N TYR A 110 -20.98 11.40 5.12
CA TYR A 110 -21.97 10.82 4.23
C TYR A 110 -23.32 10.64 4.93
N GLN A 111 -23.33 10.17 6.18
CA GLN A 111 -24.57 10.02 6.96
C GLN A 111 -25.24 11.36 7.25
N GLU A 112 -24.46 12.38 7.62
CA GLU A 112 -24.95 13.72 7.93
C GLU A 112 -25.53 14.44 6.69
N HIS A 113 -24.95 14.21 5.51
CA HIS A 113 -25.33 14.89 4.26
C HIS A 113 -25.85 13.95 3.17
N THR A 114 -26.44 12.81 3.55
CA THR A 114 -26.90 11.78 2.59
C THR A 114 -27.84 12.35 1.53
N GLU A 115 -28.79 13.20 1.91
CA GLU A 115 -29.79 13.76 0.98
C GLU A 115 -29.17 14.76 -0.02
N LEU A 116 -28.23 15.60 0.45
CA LEU A 116 -27.48 16.54 -0.38
C LEU A 116 -26.56 15.82 -1.38
N ILE A 117 -25.90 14.75 -0.94
CA ILE A 117 -24.98 13.98 -1.78
C ILE A 117 -25.74 13.22 -2.86
N LYS A 118 -26.90 12.63 -2.55
CA LYS A 118 -27.73 11.87 -3.50
C LYS A 118 -28.42 12.75 -4.55
N THR A 119 -28.78 13.98 -4.19
CA THR A 119 -29.45 14.91 -5.09
C THR A 119 -28.48 15.64 -6.02
N SER A 120 -27.20 15.72 -5.65
CA SER A 120 -26.15 16.36 -6.44
C SER A 120 -25.30 15.34 -7.19
N ALA A 121 -25.43 15.30 -8.53
CA ALA A 121 -24.57 14.50 -9.41
C ALA A 121 -23.05 14.62 -9.13
N PRO A 122 -22.46 15.82 -8.95
CA PRO A 122 -21.01 15.93 -8.70
C PRO A 122 -20.58 15.36 -7.35
N LEU A 123 -21.40 15.50 -6.29
CA LEU A 123 -21.10 14.94 -4.97
C LEU A 123 -21.22 13.42 -4.98
N THR A 124 -22.19 12.88 -5.72
CA THR A 124 -22.33 11.43 -5.91
C THR A 124 -21.09 10.85 -6.58
N GLU A 125 -20.57 11.50 -7.64
CA GLU A 125 -19.37 11.04 -8.34
C GLU A 125 -18.13 11.03 -7.44
N ILE A 126 -17.88 12.12 -6.70
CA ILE A 126 -16.75 12.20 -5.76
C ILE A 126 -16.88 11.12 -4.67
N SER A 127 -18.09 10.89 -4.15
CA SER A 127 -18.33 9.86 -3.15
C SER A 127 -18.08 8.44 -3.67
N ALA A 128 -18.42 8.18 -4.95
CA ALA A 128 -18.19 6.90 -5.60
C ALA A 128 -16.69 6.68 -5.86
N HIS A 129 -16.00 7.72 -6.32
CA HIS A 129 -14.56 7.72 -6.55
C HIS A 129 -13.79 7.46 -5.25
N PHE A 130 -14.14 8.17 -4.16
CA PHE A 130 -13.58 7.95 -2.83
C PHE A 130 -13.71 6.47 -2.40
N ARG A 131 -14.93 5.91 -2.50
CA ARG A 131 -15.20 4.51 -2.12
C ARG A 131 -14.39 3.53 -2.96
N HIS A 132 -14.24 3.80 -4.25
CA HIS A 132 -13.44 2.97 -5.15
C HIS A 132 -11.96 2.99 -4.74
N GLN A 133 -11.38 4.17 -4.48
CA GLN A 133 -10.00 4.29 -4.02
C GLN A 133 -9.76 3.58 -2.68
N MET A 134 -10.68 3.73 -1.72
CA MET A 134 -10.55 3.10 -0.41
C MET A 134 -10.63 1.58 -0.49
N ARG A 135 -11.50 1.05 -1.36
CA ARG A 135 -11.58 -0.39 -1.64
C ARG A 135 -10.26 -0.91 -2.22
N LEU A 136 -9.67 -0.22 -3.20
CA LEU A 136 -8.37 -0.59 -3.76
C LEU A 136 -7.26 -0.56 -2.71
N ALA A 137 -7.19 0.51 -1.92
CA ALA A 137 -6.21 0.63 -0.84
C ALA A 137 -6.32 -0.52 0.18
N THR A 138 -7.55 -0.89 0.55
CA THR A 138 -7.82 -2.04 1.42
C THR A 138 -7.36 -3.36 0.79
N HIS A 139 -7.63 -3.58 -0.49
CA HIS A 139 -7.16 -4.78 -1.20
C HIS A 139 -5.62 -4.84 -1.24
N PHE A 140 -4.94 -3.73 -1.53
CA PHE A 140 -3.48 -3.67 -1.55
C PHE A 140 -2.88 -3.89 -0.16
N ASN A 141 -3.49 -3.35 0.89
CA ASN A 141 -3.06 -3.57 2.26
C ASN A 141 -3.22 -5.05 2.67
N ASN A 142 -4.35 -5.68 2.34
CA ASN A 142 -4.57 -7.10 2.59
C ASN A 142 -3.54 -7.99 1.87
N LEU A 143 -3.27 -7.71 0.59
CA LEU A 143 -2.23 -8.41 -0.16
C LEU A 143 -0.83 -8.21 0.45
N SER A 144 -0.52 -6.99 0.87
CA SER A 144 0.73 -6.66 1.55
C SER A 144 0.89 -7.44 2.86
N ASN A 145 -0.18 -7.56 3.66
CA ASN A 145 -0.19 -8.34 4.89
C ASN A 145 0.01 -9.84 4.62
N VAL A 146 -0.65 -10.40 3.60
CA VAL A 146 -0.45 -11.81 3.21
C VAL A 146 1.00 -12.08 2.83
N ILE A 147 1.61 -11.20 2.03
CA ILE A 147 3.02 -11.33 1.64
C ILE A 147 3.93 -11.22 2.87
N ALA A 148 3.70 -10.24 3.74
CA ALA A 148 4.51 -10.06 4.95
C ALA A 148 4.44 -11.29 5.86
N LEU A 149 3.24 -11.83 6.08
CA LEU A 149 3.05 -13.06 6.85
C LEU A 149 3.73 -14.27 6.20
N ALA A 150 3.66 -14.40 4.88
CA ALA A 150 4.33 -15.47 4.15
C ALA A 150 5.87 -15.40 4.30
N VAL A 151 6.45 -14.19 4.26
CA VAL A 151 7.88 -13.97 4.48
C VAL A 151 8.28 -14.34 5.92
N ILE A 152 7.49 -13.90 6.92
CA ILE A 152 7.74 -14.24 8.33
C ILE A 152 7.63 -15.76 8.54
N ALA A 153 6.58 -16.41 8.02
CA ALA A 153 6.40 -17.84 8.12
C ALA A 153 7.55 -18.62 7.47
N GLY A 154 8.02 -18.17 6.29
CA GLY A 154 9.19 -18.74 5.63
C GLY A 154 10.46 -18.64 6.48
N PHE A 155 10.68 -17.49 7.13
CA PHE A 155 11.82 -17.31 8.03
C PHE A 155 11.72 -18.22 9.27
N VAL A 156 10.55 -18.34 9.89
CA VAL A 156 10.33 -19.22 11.04
C VAL A 156 10.55 -20.69 10.66
N LEU A 157 10.03 -21.13 9.52
CA LEU A 157 10.24 -22.50 9.02
C LEU A 157 11.72 -22.78 8.72
N TYR A 158 12.44 -21.80 8.15
CA TYR A 158 13.86 -21.91 7.92
C TYR A 158 14.65 -22.07 9.23
N GLN A 159 14.33 -21.28 10.27
CA GLN A 159 14.96 -21.40 11.59
C GLN A 159 14.62 -22.71 12.31
N LEU A 160 13.45 -23.31 12.07
CA LEU A 160 13.05 -24.58 12.68
C LEU A 160 13.69 -25.80 12.01
N HIS A 161 14.03 -25.72 10.73
CA HIS A 161 14.65 -26.82 9.97
C HIS A 161 16.19 -26.80 9.97
N HIS A 162 16.79 -25.77 10.58
CA HIS A 162 18.22 -25.55 10.58
C HIS A 162 18.80 -25.54 12.00
#